data_AF-A0A9W8XN01-F1
#
_entry.id   AF-A0A9W8XN01-F1
#
_cell.length_a   1.000
_cell.length_b   1.000
_cell.length_c   1.000
_cell.angle_alpha   90.00
_cell.angle_beta   90.00
_cell.angle_gamma   90.00
#
_symmetry.space_group_name_H-M   'P 1'
#
loop_
_entity.id
_entity.type
_entity.pdbx_description
1 polymer ?
#
loop_
_entity_poly.entity_id
_entity_poly.type
_entity_poly.pdbx_seq_one_letter_code
_entity_poly.pdbx_strand_id
1 'polypeptide(L)'
;MAAASDLDQLPDDNEEHALDIEERSVTPSIAPEPLSHIHQESSVDQPIANVRQGSILESFGSIGPLGDLDRTTEREENLGEICELHVYETRFNSKGEEVVLQIGATEGLDIEEIRSPDAALVLMRNYDATKALKGTTLEIRSPYMRKAMAEIIRDYPGVDTQTAGILKISGKPHCVFHYRKELYAYAQASDDEDVKEHVTYLLKYMEQALRKEIATYETHMMANTESPGLDFDSLWMTFRPGDLLYHSRNGDGQICRLKSMRMETDNLRPLRYAKYWYLRCEIINCDGEDFIYSWDDTRIFTYDGYRPLSNLNIIPLQFHKDQMSIRESLLVRGKTFLSLLGVHHRSYRGTARFFKDDNNNHIDDDYKVNEKYETFEADGRVIVDCEEYASNIDGSISEFLPGSKLISGEEKDYEKLCDDDILICSPEIAGFSLQHRRWGLFKVSGLGTISFNQAAFDALVLPEQYKELLKSLVNAHQKKLSNFDDLVKGKGKGLLFLLHGDPGVGKTLTAESISELTQRPLYTIGAEELGQYSATIERELKRTLKLATRWNALVLLDEADVFMVQRSSHNSRNDLVAVLLRIMEYFEGVMFMTTNRLESIDPAFASRVHLILAYPRLSKKARRTPYVMV
;
A
#
# COMPACT_ATOMS: atom_id res chain seq x y z
N MET A 1 -46.34 -33.11 27.49
CA MET A 1 -46.15 -34.21 26.53
C MET A 1 -44.75 -34.03 25.96
N ALA A 2 -43.73 -34.58 26.63
CA ALA A 2 -43.07 -35.89 26.37
C ALA A 2 -42.14 -35.80 25.14
N ALA A 3 -40.84 -36.14 25.13
CA ALA A 3 -39.89 -36.86 26.01
C ALA A 3 -38.44 -36.37 25.64
N ALA A 4 -37.42 -36.24 26.51
CA ALA A 4 -36.43 -37.24 27.03
C ALA A 4 -35.84 -38.17 25.94
N SER A 5 -34.54 -38.51 25.82
CA SER A 5 -33.30 -38.45 26.65
C SER A 5 -32.06 -38.81 25.76
N ASP A 6 -30.86 -38.89 26.38
CA ASP A 6 -29.58 -39.53 25.96
C ASP A 6 -28.50 -38.52 25.49
N LEU A 7 -27.40 -38.17 26.19
CA LEU A 7 -26.40 -38.90 27.02
C LEU A 7 -25.68 -40.02 26.26
N ASP A 8 -24.48 -39.75 25.69
CA ASP A 8 -23.21 -40.28 26.22
C ASP A 8 -21.93 -39.86 25.45
N GLN A 9 -20.85 -39.76 26.23
CA GLN A 9 -19.44 -40.12 25.95
C GLN A 9 -18.46 -39.22 25.16
N LEU A 10 -17.54 -38.64 25.96
CA LEU A 10 -16.14 -38.32 25.68
C LEU A 10 -15.31 -39.58 25.35
N PRO A 11 -14.13 -39.39 24.74
CA PRO A 11 -12.94 -40.01 25.33
C PRO A 11 -11.82 -39.00 25.59
N ASP A 12 -11.22 -39.17 26.76
CA ASP A 12 -9.84 -38.81 27.11
C ASP A 12 -8.87 -39.43 26.10
N ASP A 13 -7.84 -38.68 25.70
CA ASP A 13 -6.50 -39.25 25.50
C ASP A 13 -5.44 -38.20 25.83
N ASN A 14 -4.77 -38.46 26.96
CA ASN A 14 -3.52 -37.86 27.38
C ASN A 14 -2.39 -38.43 26.52
N GLU A 15 -1.61 -37.60 25.84
CA GLU A 15 -0.19 -37.89 25.61
C GLU A 15 0.64 -36.63 25.88
N GLU A 16 1.21 -36.61 27.08
CA GLU A 16 2.37 -35.81 27.45
C GLU A 16 3.57 -36.25 26.61
N HIS A 17 4.05 -35.37 25.73
CA HIS A 17 5.43 -35.44 25.25
C HIS A 17 6.20 -34.21 25.73
N ALA A 18 6.84 -34.40 26.89
CA ALA A 18 8.00 -33.63 27.29
C ALA A 18 9.14 -33.88 26.29
N LEU A 19 9.69 -32.81 25.73
CA LEU A 19 10.98 -32.83 25.06
C LEU A 19 11.85 -31.71 25.60
N ASP A 20 13.07 -32.14 25.87
CA ASP A 20 14.07 -31.51 26.70
C ASP A 20 14.65 -30.22 26.12
N ILE A 21 15.05 -29.40 27.09
CA ILE A 21 15.89 -28.22 27.02
C ILE A 21 17.28 -28.64 26.54
N GLU A 22 17.73 -28.15 25.37
CA GLU A 22 19.15 -27.95 25.11
C GLU A 22 19.40 -26.46 24.83
N GLU A 23 19.84 -25.76 25.89
CA GLU A 23 20.55 -24.49 25.82
C GLU A 23 21.85 -24.69 25.02
N ARG A 24 21.95 -24.05 23.85
CA ARG A 24 23.25 -23.78 23.21
C ARG A 24 23.46 -22.29 23.07
N SER A 25 24.17 -21.77 24.06
CA SER A 25 24.85 -20.49 24.07
C SER A 25 25.87 -20.39 22.92
N VAL A 26 25.65 -19.48 21.97
CA VAL A 26 26.71 -18.99 21.07
C VAL A 26 26.60 -17.46 21.00
N THR A 27 27.41 -16.80 21.82
CA THR A 27 27.78 -15.39 21.66
C THR A 27 28.77 -15.24 20.50
N PRO A 28 28.72 -14.12 19.78
CA PRO A 28 29.96 -13.39 19.56
C PRO A 28 29.83 -11.93 20.00
N SER A 29 30.67 -11.63 20.98
CA SER A 29 31.16 -10.30 21.34
C SER A 29 31.80 -9.61 20.14
N ILE A 30 31.32 -8.41 19.79
CA ILE A 30 32.18 -7.33 19.28
C ILE A 30 31.58 -6.01 19.79
N ALA A 31 32.25 -5.40 20.77
CA ALA A 31 32.09 -4.00 21.15
C ALA A 31 33.26 -3.18 20.55
N PRO A 32 33.09 -1.86 20.42
CA PRO A 32 33.77 -1.01 19.43
C PRO A 32 35.01 -0.31 20.00
N GLU A 33 35.93 0.17 19.14
CA GLU A 33 36.93 1.18 19.50
C GLU A 33 37.62 1.80 18.23
N PRO A 34 38.36 2.94 18.31
CA PRO A 34 37.86 4.23 17.80
C PRO A 34 38.82 5.02 16.86
N LEU A 35 38.32 6.17 16.37
CA LEU A 35 38.99 7.45 16.00
C LEU A 35 40.25 7.44 15.10
N SER A 36 40.20 8.20 13.98
CA SER A 36 40.97 9.47 13.83
C SER A 36 40.86 10.10 12.43
N HIS A 37 40.72 11.43 12.44
CA HIS A 37 40.85 12.39 11.34
C HIS A 37 42.14 12.28 10.51
N ILE A 38 42.11 12.75 9.26
CA ILE A 38 43.14 13.63 8.63
C ILE A 38 42.52 14.37 7.42
N HIS A 39 42.87 15.65 7.32
CA HIS A 39 42.50 16.66 6.32
C HIS A 39 43.49 16.73 5.12
N GLN A 40 43.13 17.59 4.15
CA GLN A 40 43.91 18.27 3.07
C GLN A 40 43.87 17.58 1.68
N GLU A 41 43.24 18.14 0.65
CA GLU A 41 43.35 19.42 -0.09
C GLU A 41 44.04 19.17 -1.46
N SER A 42 43.37 19.55 -2.56
CA SER A 42 43.99 20.35 -3.64
C SER A 42 42.98 20.70 -4.74
N SER A 43 42.99 21.99 -5.08
CA SER A 43 42.28 22.76 -6.09
C SER A 43 42.73 22.51 -7.54
N VAL A 44 41.87 22.80 -8.53
CA VAL A 44 42.24 23.44 -9.82
C VAL A 44 41.06 24.27 -10.38
N ASP A 45 41.41 25.48 -10.81
CA ASP A 45 40.63 26.60 -11.37
C ASP A 45 40.00 26.41 -12.78
N GLN A 46 38.82 27.04 -12.97
CA GLN A 46 38.32 27.95 -14.05
C GLN A 46 38.62 27.69 -15.57
N PRO A 47 37.83 28.21 -16.57
CA PRO A 47 37.19 29.54 -16.56
C PRO A 47 35.83 29.74 -17.28
N ILE A 48 35.37 30.99 -17.15
CA ILE A 48 34.12 31.66 -17.56
C ILE A 48 34.17 32.15 -19.03
N ALA A 49 33.03 32.13 -19.73
CA ALA A 49 32.69 33.04 -20.86
C ALA A 49 31.15 33.19 -20.95
N ASN A 50 30.53 34.33 -20.59
CA ASN A 50 30.30 35.59 -21.31
C ASN A 50 29.14 35.62 -22.36
N VAL A 51 28.12 36.42 -22.01
CA VAL A 51 27.45 37.49 -22.82
C VAL A 51 26.30 37.09 -23.76
N ARG A 52 25.06 37.55 -23.46
CA ARG A 52 24.38 38.70 -24.11
C ARG A 52 23.02 39.03 -23.47
N GLN A 53 22.93 40.27 -22.96
CA GLN A 53 21.70 41.02 -22.69
C GLN A 53 21.19 41.72 -23.96
N GLY A 54 19.87 41.97 -23.97
CA GLY A 54 19.20 43.09 -24.66
C GLY A 54 17.80 43.21 -24.04
N SER A 55 17.55 44.15 -23.12
CA SER A 55 17.07 45.54 -23.35
C SER A 55 15.55 45.57 -23.58
N ILE A 56 14.70 46.41 -22.95
CA ILE A 56 14.87 47.77 -22.43
C ILE A 56 13.52 48.20 -21.75
N LEU A 57 13.62 48.90 -20.60
CA LEU A 57 12.84 50.08 -20.09
C LEU A 57 11.29 50.03 -20.08
N GLU A 58 10.52 50.68 -19.19
CA GLU A 58 10.69 51.60 -18.06
C GLU A 58 9.28 51.85 -17.49
N SER A 59 9.15 52.13 -16.19
CA SER A 59 8.55 53.39 -15.69
C SER A 59 8.42 53.45 -14.15
N PHE A 60 9.21 54.37 -13.57
CA PHE A 60 8.98 55.33 -12.46
C PHE A 60 8.05 54.96 -11.26
N GLY A 61 8.42 55.22 -10.00
CA GLY A 61 9.61 55.89 -9.47
C GLY A 61 9.66 56.07 -7.94
N SER A 62 10.87 56.35 -7.47
CA SER A 62 11.29 57.11 -6.27
C SER A 62 10.74 56.73 -4.88
N ILE A 63 11.49 55.90 -4.15
CA ILE A 63 11.47 55.82 -2.68
C ILE A 63 12.66 56.65 -2.14
N GLY A 64 12.40 57.52 -1.16
CA GLY A 64 13.41 58.31 -0.42
C GLY A 64 14.34 57.44 0.44
N PRO A 65 15.39 58.02 1.07
CA PRO A 65 16.53 57.25 1.53
C PRO A 65 16.21 56.30 2.68
N LEU A 66 16.66 55.05 2.53
CA LEU A 66 16.83 54.07 3.59
C LEU A 66 17.70 54.67 4.70
N GLY A 67 17.11 54.89 5.86
CA GLY A 67 17.82 55.32 7.06
C GLY A 67 17.03 54.93 8.30
N ASP A 68 16.65 53.66 8.42
CA ASP A 68 16.05 53.08 9.66
C ASP A 68 16.09 51.53 9.65
N LEU A 69 17.15 50.93 9.12
CA LEU A 69 17.35 49.46 9.10
C LEU A 69 18.28 48.94 10.21
N ASP A 70 18.72 49.82 11.11
CA ASP A 70 19.70 49.49 12.17
C ASP A 70 19.06 49.35 13.58
N ARG A 71 17.72 49.30 13.68
CA ARG A 71 16.99 49.13 14.96
C ARG A 71 16.34 47.75 15.16
N THR A 72 16.40 46.87 14.16
CA THR A 72 15.77 45.54 14.21
C THR A 72 16.66 44.46 14.82
N THR A 73 17.98 44.66 14.89
CA THR A 73 18.95 43.67 15.38
C THR A 73 19.12 43.66 16.90
N GLU A 74 18.84 44.76 17.61
CA GLU A 74 18.91 44.82 19.10
C GLU A 74 17.63 44.32 19.81
N ARG A 75 16.54 44.04 19.08
CA ARG A 75 15.23 43.65 19.67
C ARG A 75 15.02 42.15 19.89
N GLU A 76 15.95 41.30 19.44
CA GLU A 76 15.86 39.85 19.60
C GLU A 76 16.48 39.33 20.91
N GLU A 77 17.21 40.15 21.66
CA GLU A 77 18.05 39.68 22.76
C GLU A 77 17.33 39.20 24.02
N ASN A 78 16.01 39.41 24.21
CA ASN A 78 15.28 38.92 25.39
C ASN A 78 13.87 38.38 25.06
N LEU A 79 13.68 37.81 23.86
CA LEU A 79 12.34 37.44 23.38
C LEU A 79 11.75 36.25 24.18
N GLY A 80 10.64 36.48 24.87
CA GLY A 80 9.87 35.42 25.53
C GLY A 80 10.49 34.86 26.83
N GLU A 81 11.36 35.62 27.50
CA GLU A 81 12.01 35.25 28.76
C GLU A 81 11.09 35.30 29.98
N ILE A 82 9.96 35.99 29.91
CA ILE A 82 9.03 36.12 31.04
C ILE A 82 7.83 35.22 30.81
N CYS A 83 7.51 34.35 31.78
CA CYS A 83 6.35 33.46 31.77
C CYS A 83 5.01 34.21 31.91
N GLU A 84 4.65 34.99 30.89
CA GLU A 84 3.42 35.77 30.80
C GLU A 84 2.65 35.43 29.52
N LEU A 85 1.33 35.64 29.57
CA LEU A 85 0.44 35.52 28.42
C LEU A 85 -0.10 36.90 28.06
N HIS A 86 0.28 37.41 26.90
CA HIS A 86 -0.35 38.61 26.33
C HIS A 86 -1.45 38.24 25.34
N VAL A 87 -2.62 38.88 25.47
CA VAL A 87 -3.76 38.62 24.58
C VAL A 87 -4.06 39.87 23.76
N TYR A 88 -4.12 39.68 22.44
CA TYR A 88 -4.44 40.74 21.49
C TYR A 88 -5.66 40.36 20.65
N GLU A 89 -6.41 41.36 20.21
CA GLU A 89 -7.54 41.20 19.27
C GLU A 89 -7.32 42.08 18.04
N THR A 90 -7.68 41.56 16.85
CA THR A 90 -7.83 42.39 15.67
C THR A 90 -9.21 43.05 15.69
N ARG A 91 -9.27 44.35 15.42
CA ARG A 91 -10.50 45.15 15.30
C ARG A 91 -10.44 46.01 14.05
N PHE A 92 -11.59 46.34 13.49
CA PHE A 92 -11.68 47.28 12.38
C PHE A 92 -11.96 48.69 12.91
N ASN A 93 -11.14 49.67 12.50
CA ASN A 93 -11.38 51.07 12.81
C ASN A 93 -12.58 51.62 12.00
N SER A 94 -12.97 52.88 12.25
CA SER A 94 -14.07 53.54 11.54
C SER A 94 -13.85 53.72 10.03
N LYS A 95 -12.63 53.50 9.53
CA LYS A 95 -12.27 53.50 8.11
C LYS A 95 -12.27 52.10 7.48
N GLY A 96 -12.54 51.05 8.25
CA GLY A 96 -12.51 49.66 7.79
C GLY A 96 -11.10 49.05 7.74
N GLU A 97 -10.09 49.69 8.35
CA GLU A 97 -8.73 49.16 8.42
C GLU A 97 -8.56 48.29 9.68
N GLU A 98 -7.78 47.21 9.56
CA GLU A 98 -7.50 46.28 10.67
C GLU A 98 -6.46 46.87 11.64
N VAL A 99 -6.77 46.85 12.93
CA VAL A 99 -5.95 47.37 14.03
C VAL A 99 -5.84 46.30 15.12
N VAL A 100 -4.64 46.08 15.65
CA VAL A 100 -4.39 45.12 16.74
C VAL A 100 -4.39 45.84 18.08
N LEU A 101 -5.16 45.35 19.06
CA LEU A 101 -5.24 45.95 20.41
C LEU A 101 -4.99 44.90 21.49
N GLN A 102 -4.21 45.25 22.52
CA GLN A 102 -4.00 44.42 23.70
C GLN A 102 -5.23 44.49 24.63
N ILE A 103 -5.70 43.33 25.12
CA ILE A 103 -6.80 43.27 26.08
C ILE A 103 -6.25 43.60 27.47
N GLY A 104 -6.83 44.59 28.15
CA GLY A 104 -6.55 44.89 29.57
C GLY A 104 -5.80 46.20 29.86
N ALA A 105 -5.44 46.99 28.84
CA ALA A 105 -4.94 48.35 29.06
C ALA A 105 -6.09 49.30 29.44
N THR A 106 -6.09 49.80 30.67
CA THR A 106 -6.98 50.88 31.12
C THR A 106 -6.50 52.22 30.60
N GLU A 107 -7.34 52.84 29.76
CA GLU A 107 -7.31 54.23 29.29
C GLU A 107 -6.15 54.68 28.39
N GLY A 108 -6.50 55.48 27.39
CA GLY A 108 -5.56 56.31 26.63
C GLY A 108 -5.29 55.80 25.22
N LEU A 109 -5.87 56.50 24.23
CA LEU A 109 -5.37 56.51 22.86
C LEU A 109 -3.91 56.99 22.86
N ASP A 110 -2.99 56.05 22.67
CA ASP A 110 -1.72 56.15 21.94
C ASP A 110 -0.89 54.91 22.31
N ILE A 111 -0.94 53.87 21.47
CA ILE A 111 -0.03 52.73 21.59
C ILE A 111 0.67 52.59 20.25
N GLU A 112 1.85 53.20 20.16
CA GLU A 112 2.92 52.70 19.28
C GLU A 112 3.09 51.19 19.50
N GLU A 113 3.46 50.45 18.46
CA GLU A 113 3.63 48.99 18.38
C GLU A 113 4.51 48.36 19.49
N ILE A 114 4.06 48.35 20.74
CA ILE A 114 4.76 47.69 21.83
C ILE A 114 3.98 46.41 22.12
N ARG A 115 4.13 45.42 21.23
CA ARG A 115 4.08 44.04 21.71
C ARG A 115 5.28 43.93 22.65
N SER A 116 5.08 43.86 23.97
CA SER A 116 6.22 43.60 24.87
C SER A 116 6.93 42.35 24.35
N PRO A 117 8.23 42.45 24.01
CA PRO A 117 8.96 41.36 23.38
C PRO A 117 9.17 40.18 24.33
N ASP A 118 9.01 40.42 25.63
CA ASP A 118 9.48 39.54 26.71
C ASP A 118 8.47 38.43 27.07
N ALA A 119 7.19 38.57 26.70
CA ALA A 119 6.17 37.58 27.05
C ALA A 119 6.37 36.24 26.32
N ALA A 120 6.45 35.16 27.08
CA ALA A 120 6.65 33.80 26.59
C ALA A 120 5.54 33.34 25.63
N LEU A 121 4.28 33.73 25.90
CA LEU A 121 3.11 33.39 25.11
C LEU A 121 2.34 34.63 24.65
N VAL A 122 1.94 34.65 23.37
CA VAL A 122 1.05 35.68 22.82
C VAL A 122 -0.13 35.04 22.12
N LEU A 123 -1.35 35.33 22.59
CA LEU A 123 -2.60 34.86 21.98
C LEU A 123 -3.23 35.95 21.12
N MET A 124 -3.27 35.74 19.82
CA MET A 124 -3.95 36.60 18.86
C MET A 124 -5.36 36.07 18.60
N ARG A 125 -6.38 36.93 18.72
CA ARG A 125 -7.77 36.65 18.33
C ARG A 125 -8.11 37.47 17.08
N ASN A 126 -8.39 36.78 15.99
CA ASN A 126 -8.70 37.43 14.72
C ASN A 126 -10.20 37.49 14.53
N TYR A 127 -10.76 38.70 14.47
CA TYR A 127 -12.18 38.92 14.21
C TYR A 127 -12.38 39.39 12.76
N ASP A 128 -13.52 39.06 12.17
CA ASP A 128 -13.91 39.62 10.87
C ASP A 128 -14.62 40.98 11.01
N ALA A 129 -14.95 41.60 9.87
CA ALA A 129 -15.65 42.88 9.84
C ALA A 129 -17.03 42.86 10.53
N THR A 130 -17.62 41.67 10.71
CA THR A 130 -18.90 41.47 11.41
C THR A 130 -18.72 41.24 12.92
N LYS A 131 -17.49 41.33 13.42
CA LYS A 131 -17.09 41.00 14.81
C LYS A 131 -17.26 39.53 15.17
N ALA A 132 -17.37 38.64 14.19
CA ALA A 132 -17.32 37.21 14.42
C ALA A 132 -15.86 36.77 14.56
N LEU A 133 -15.56 35.91 15.54
CA LEU A 133 -14.22 35.36 15.73
C LEU A 133 -13.90 34.43 14.56
N LYS A 134 -12.97 34.83 13.71
CA LYS A 134 -12.51 34.04 12.55
C LYS A 134 -11.52 32.95 12.96
N GLY A 135 -10.69 33.21 13.97
CA GLY A 135 -9.71 32.24 14.44
C GLY A 135 -8.83 32.80 15.56
N THR A 136 -7.99 31.92 16.11
CA THR A 136 -7.00 32.28 17.12
C THR A 136 -5.63 31.77 16.68
N THR A 137 -4.57 32.45 17.11
CA THR A 137 -3.18 32.01 16.90
C THR A 137 -2.42 32.20 18.19
N LEU A 138 -1.84 31.12 18.72
CA LEU A 138 -0.88 31.18 19.82
C LEU A 138 0.52 31.28 19.25
N GLU A 139 1.21 32.38 19.55
CA GLU A 139 2.63 32.58 19.33
C GLU A 139 3.39 32.11 20.58
N ILE A 140 4.28 31.12 20.42
CA ILE A 140 5.21 30.66 21.44
C ILE A 140 6.56 31.32 21.15
N ARG A 141 6.93 32.26 22.02
CA ARG A 141 8.14 33.08 21.88
C ARG A 141 9.30 32.56 22.71
N SER A 142 8.99 31.96 23.86
CA SER A 142 10.00 31.40 24.77
C SER A 142 10.95 30.43 24.05
N PRO A 143 12.29 30.65 24.13
CA PRO A 143 13.27 29.76 23.53
C PRO A 143 13.23 28.36 24.16
N TYR A 144 12.99 28.28 25.47
CA TYR A 144 12.87 27.02 26.21
C TYR A 144 11.68 26.17 25.74
N MET A 145 10.50 26.79 25.59
CA MET A 145 9.31 26.09 25.08
C MET A 145 9.50 25.63 23.63
N ARG A 146 10.06 26.49 22.77
CA ARG A 146 10.31 26.16 21.35
C ARG A 146 11.27 24.98 21.23
N LYS A 147 12.37 24.98 21.99
CA LYS A 147 13.33 23.88 22.02
C LYS A 147 12.68 22.58 22.48
N ALA A 148 11.93 22.61 23.60
CA ALA A 148 11.23 21.43 24.10
C ALA A 148 10.24 20.87 23.06
N MET A 149 9.48 21.74 22.39
CA MET A 149 8.56 21.31 21.33
C MET A 149 9.28 20.77 20.10
N ALA A 150 10.40 21.35 19.68
CA ALA A 150 11.19 20.88 18.54
C ALA A 150 11.78 19.47 18.77
N GLU A 151 12.22 19.18 20.00
CA GLU A 151 12.82 17.89 20.35
C GLU A 151 11.77 16.78 20.54
N ILE A 152 10.63 17.12 21.16
CA ILE A 152 9.56 16.16 21.49
C ILE A 152 8.58 15.96 20.33
N ILE A 153 8.23 17.02 19.61
CA ILE A 153 7.24 17.03 18.53
C ILE A 153 7.98 17.17 17.20
N ARG A 154 8.36 16.03 16.62
CA ARG A 154 9.09 16.00 15.35
C ARG A 154 8.25 16.49 14.17
N ASP A 155 7.02 16.00 14.07
CA ASP A 155 6.07 16.34 13.00
C ASP A 155 4.66 16.44 13.59
N TYR A 156 3.96 17.53 13.26
CA TYR A 156 2.56 17.72 13.63
C TYR A 156 1.84 18.59 12.59
N PRO A 157 0.66 18.16 12.07
CA PRO A 157 -0.05 18.90 11.04
C PRO A 157 -0.37 20.35 11.43
N GLY A 158 0.13 21.28 10.62
CA GLY A 158 -0.14 22.71 10.79
C GLY A 158 0.70 23.39 11.88
N VAL A 159 1.71 22.72 12.44
CA VAL A 159 2.64 23.29 13.42
C VAL A 159 4.07 23.02 12.97
N ASP A 160 4.79 24.06 12.57
CA ASP A 160 6.21 23.97 12.27
C ASP A 160 7.02 24.16 13.57
N THR A 161 7.46 23.05 14.15
CA THR A 161 8.26 23.03 15.38
C THR A 161 9.74 23.26 15.14
N GLN A 162 10.21 23.16 13.89
CA GLN A 162 11.62 23.32 13.51
C GLN A 162 11.94 24.73 13.02
N THR A 163 10.97 25.64 13.10
CA THR A 163 11.16 27.04 12.71
C THR A 163 12.22 27.73 13.59
N ALA A 164 13.11 28.50 12.96
CA ALA A 164 14.08 29.33 13.68
C ALA A 164 13.42 30.51 14.43
N GLY A 165 12.23 30.94 13.97
CA GLY A 165 11.49 32.08 14.50
C GLY A 165 10.46 31.73 15.57
N ILE A 166 9.43 32.58 15.68
CA ILE A 166 8.30 32.38 16.61
C ILE A 166 7.45 31.20 16.13
N LEU A 167 7.26 30.21 17.01
CA LEU A 167 6.40 29.06 16.73
C LEU A 167 4.93 29.50 16.84
N LYS A 168 4.14 29.19 15.81
CA LYS A 168 2.72 29.57 15.74
C LYS A 168 1.82 28.34 15.74
N ILE A 169 0.82 28.33 16.61
CA ILE A 169 -0.22 27.31 16.65
C ILE A 169 -1.55 27.98 16.33
N SER A 170 -2.18 27.55 15.24
CA SER A 170 -3.52 28.04 14.87
C SER A 170 -4.60 27.27 15.62
N GLY A 171 -5.55 28.01 16.21
CA GLY A 171 -6.66 27.45 16.96
C GLY A 171 -6.24 26.99 18.36
N LYS A 172 -6.87 25.89 18.81
CA LYS A 172 -6.61 25.28 20.11
C LYS A 172 -5.26 24.56 20.11
N PRO A 173 -4.54 24.50 21.25
CA PRO A 173 -3.22 23.89 21.36
C PRO A 173 -3.28 22.34 21.40
N HIS A 174 -3.85 21.72 20.36
CA HIS A 174 -4.03 20.26 20.29
C HIS A 174 -2.71 19.49 20.37
N CYS A 175 -1.65 19.99 19.71
CA CYS A 175 -0.32 19.35 19.75
C CYS A 175 0.25 19.30 21.17
N VAL A 176 0.11 20.39 21.94
CA VAL A 176 0.55 20.43 23.34
C VAL A 176 -0.24 19.42 24.16
N PHE A 177 -1.55 19.27 23.92
CA PHE A 177 -2.34 18.25 24.59
C PHE A 177 -1.85 16.83 24.24
N HIS A 178 -1.64 16.50 22.97
CA HIS A 178 -1.22 15.16 22.53
C HIS A 178 0.15 14.74 23.09
N TYR A 179 1.07 15.68 23.23
CA TYR A 179 2.45 15.45 23.72
C TYR A 179 2.67 15.90 25.17
N ARG A 180 1.59 16.17 25.92
CA ARG A 180 1.67 16.75 27.27
C ARG A 180 2.50 15.92 28.26
N LYS A 181 2.45 14.59 28.14
CA LYS A 181 3.16 13.68 29.04
C LYS A 181 4.67 13.74 28.78
N GLU A 182 5.05 13.74 27.51
CA GLU A 182 6.44 13.83 27.06
C GLU A 182 7.04 15.20 27.35
N LEU A 183 6.29 16.28 27.11
CA LEU A 183 6.69 17.64 27.47
C LEU A 183 6.85 17.80 28.99
N TYR A 184 5.95 17.23 29.78
CA TYR A 184 6.08 17.23 31.23
C TYR A 184 7.32 16.45 31.69
N ALA A 185 7.53 15.25 31.15
CA ALA A 185 8.72 14.45 31.46
C ALA A 185 10.02 15.17 31.06
N TYR A 186 10.05 15.82 29.90
CA TYR A 186 11.17 16.65 29.45
C TYR A 186 11.47 17.78 30.44
N ALA A 187 10.44 18.50 30.89
CA ALA A 187 10.60 19.55 31.90
C ALA A 187 11.17 19.00 33.21
N GLN A 188 10.63 17.88 33.72
CA GLN A 188 11.08 17.28 34.98
C GLN A 188 12.50 16.71 34.91
N ALA A 189 12.94 16.24 33.73
CA ALA A 189 14.26 15.69 33.52
C ALA A 189 15.36 16.77 33.32
N SER A 190 14.99 18.02 33.05
CA SER A 190 15.92 19.11 32.85
C SER A 190 16.50 19.61 34.18
N ASP A 191 17.80 19.89 34.24
CA ASP A 191 18.43 20.58 35.39
C ASP A 191 18.25 22.11 35.33
N ASP A 192 17.88 22.63 34.15
CA ASP A 192 17.60 24.04 33.92
C ASP A 192 16.23 24.45 34.48
N GLU A 193 16.23 25.37 35.44
CA GLU A 193 15.03 25.85 36.14
C GLU A 193 14.12 26.67 35.22
N ASP A 194 14.68 27.39 34.24
CA ASP A 194 13.90 28.16 33.27
C ASP A 194 13.17 27.20 32.31
N VAL A 195 13.82 26.12 31.89
CA VAL A 195 13.16 25.06 31.09
C VAL A 195 11.97 24.48 31.86
N LYS A 196 12.15 24.17 33.14
CA LYS A 196 11.06 23.68 34.00
C LYS A 196 9.92 24.67 34.09
N GLU A 197 10.23 25.92 34.41
CA GLU A 197 9.23 26.97 34.60
C GLU A 197 8.43 27.22 33.31
N HIS A 198 9.13 27.45 32.20
CA HIS A 198 8.53 27.78 30.92
C HIS A 198 7.71 26.62 30.34
N VAL A 199 8.24 25.40 30.31
CA VAL A 199 7.48 24.27 29.76
C VAL A 199 6.26 23.96 30.65
N THR A 200 6.38 24.09 31.97
CA THR A 200 5.24 23.94 32.89
C THR A 200 4.20 25.04 32.68
N TYR A 201 4.62 26.28 32.39
CA TYR A 201 3.72 27.38 32.07
C TYR A 201 2.92 27.11 30.78
N LEU A 202 3.55 26.56 29.74
CA LEU A 202 2.87 26.15 28.51
C LEU A 202 1.82 25.06 28.77
N LEU A 203 2.14 24.06 29.60
CA LEU A 203 1.21 22.99 29.98
C LEU A 203 0.01 23.55 30.76
N LYS A 204 0.24 24.47 31.70
CA LYS A 204 -0.82 25.17 32.44
C LYS A 204 -1.74 25.98 31.51
N TYR A 205 -1.16 26.68 30.53
CA TYR A 205 -1.97 27.37 29.52
C TYR A 205 -2.87 26.40 28.75
N MET A 206 -2.33 25.28 28.29
CA MET A 206 -3.09 24.24 27.58
C MET A 206 -4.22 23.68 28.45
N GLU A 207 -3.95 23.38 29.72
CA GLU A 207 -4.95 22.91 30.68
C GLU A 207 -6.10 23.91 30.87
N GLN A 208 -5.78 25.20 30.95
CA GLN A 208 -6.79 26.26 31.05
C GLN A 208 -7.59 26.41 29.75
N ALA A 209 -6.91 26.40 28.60
CA ALA A 209 -7.51 26.57 27.29
C ALA A 209 -8.45 25.41 26.91
N LEU A 210 -8.17 24.20 27.39
CA LEU A 210 -8.91 22.97 27.09
C LEU A 210 -9.62 22.38 28.31
N ARG A 211 -9.84 23.18 29.36
CA ARG A 211 -10.30 22.71 30.68
C ARG A 211 -11.53 21.80 30.61
N LYS A 212 -12.52 22.15 29.78
CA LYS A 212 -13.77 21.37 29.66
C LYS A 212 -13.52 20.04 28.95
N GLU A 213 -12.79 20.09 27.85
CA GLU A 213 -12.43 18.95 27.03
C GLU A 213 -11.57 17.95 27.80
N ILE A 214 -10.57 18.43 28.54
CA ILE A 214 -9.69 17.58 29.38
C ILE A 214 -10.50 16.89 30.47
N ALA A 215 -11.38 17.62 31.17
CA ALA A 215 -12.20 17.02 32.22
C ALA A 215 -13.10 15.90 31.67
N THR A 216 -13.72 16.12 30.51
CA THR A 216 -14.50 15.10 29.79
C THR A 216 -13.63 13.91 29.42
N TYR A 217 -12.46 14.16 28.84
CA TYR A 217 -11.52 13.11 28.44
C TYR A 217 -11.04 12.27 29.61
N GLU A 218 -10.60 12.89 30.72
CA GLU A 218 -10.12 12.17 31.90
C GLU A 218 -11.22 11.29 32.51
N THR A 219 -12.43 11.83 32.62
CA THR A 219 -13.58 11.09 33.16
C THR A 219 -13.92 9.87 32.31
N HIS A 220 -13.88 10.01 30.99
CA HIS A 220 -14.39 8.97 30.07
C HIS A 220 -13.34 8.02 29.50
N MET A 221 -12.06 8.43 29.50
CA MET A 221 -10.95 7.63 28.97
C MET A 221 -10.01 7.10 30.07
N MET A 222 -9.74 7.89 31.12
CA MET A 222 -8.77 7.50 32.16
C MET A 222 -9.44 6.79 33.33
N ALA A 223 -10.62 7.27 33.76
CA ALA A 223 -11.35 6.67 34.87
C ALA A 223 -12.19 5.44 34.47
N ASN A 224 -12.58 5.31 33.19
CA ASN A 224 -13.35 4.19 32.67
C ASN A 224 -12.45 3.22 31.88
N THR A 225 -11.80 2.30 32.60
CA THR A 225 -10.87 1.32 32.01
C THR A 225 -11.56 0.13 31.33
N GLU A 226 -12.82 -0.16 31.66
CA GLU A 226 -13.54 -1.30 31.08
C GLU A 226 -14.01 -1.04 29.64
N SER A 227 -14.43 0.19 29.37
CA SER A 227 -14.99 0.59 28.08
C SER A 227 -14.65 2.06 27.78
N PRO A 228 -13.40 2.41 27.49
CA PRO A 228 -13.04 3.79 27.16
C PRO A 228 -13.82 4.27 25.92
N GLY A 229 -14.27 5.51 25.94
CA GLY A 229 -15.12 6.08 24.91
C GLY A 229 -15.22 7.58 25.01
N LEU A 230 -15.72 8.23 23.97
CA LEU A 230 -15.87 9.69 23.92
C LEU A 230 -17.15 10.06 23.17
N ASP A 231 -17.57 11.31 23.34
CA ASP A 231 -18.48 11.95 22.41
C ASP A 231 -17.75 12.31 21.10
N PHE A 232 -18.53 12.58 20.06
CA PHE A 232 -18.00 12.84 18.73
C PHE A 232 -17.04 14.04 18.67
N ASP A 233 -17.34 15.14 19.37
CA ASP A 233 -16.54 16.37 19.29
C ASP A 233 -15.22 16.25 20.04
N SER A 234 -15.14 15.36 21.04
CA SER A 234 -13.93 15.10 21.83
C SER A 234 -12.99 14.05 21.21
N LEU A 235 -13.38 13.36 20.14
CA LEU A 235 -12.59 12.24 19.57
C LEU A 235 -11.14 12.61 19.21
N TRP A 236 -10.88 13.82 18.72
CA TRP A 236 -9.52 14.23 18.35
C TRP A 236 -8.50 14.07 19.48
N MET A 237 -8.94 14.02 20.74
CA MET A 237 -8.08 13.85 21.92
C MET A 237 -7.44 12.45 22.01
N THR A 238 -8.02 11.43 21.37
CA THR A 238 -7.46 10.06 21.32
C THR A 238 -6.67 9.76 20.06
N PHE A 239 -6.85 10.55 19.00
CA PHE A 239 -6.23 10.33 17.70
C PHE A 239 -5.06 11.31 17.50
N ARG A 240 -3.87 10.90 17.95
CA ARG A 240 -2.65 11.68 17.82
C ARG A 240 -1.98 11.39 16.46
N PRO A 241 -1.60 12.42 15.68
CA PRO A 241 -0.76 12.24 14.50
C PRO A 241 0.52 11.47 14.83
N GLY A 242 0.81 10.44 14.03
CA GLY A 242 1.89 9.46 14.24
C GLY A 242 1.40 8.13 14.79
N ASP A 243 0.23 8.09 15.46
CA ASP A 243 -0.28 6.85 16.05
C ASP A 243 -0.71 5.84 14.97
N LEU A 244 -0.53 4.56 15.31
CA LEU A 244 -1.08 3.44 14.54
C LEU A 244 -2.57 3.28 14.86
N LEU A 245 -3.39 3.26 13.83
CA LEU A 245 -4.82 3.05 13.92
C LEU A 245 -5.18 1.67 13.38
N TYR A 246 -5.99 0.92 14.13
CA TYR A 246 -6.56 -0.34 13.67
C TYR A 246 -7.93 -0.08 13.03
N HIS A 247 -8.11 -0.62 11.83
CA HIS A 247 -9.32 -0.54 11.03
C HIS A 247 -9.85 -1.95 10.77
N SER A 248 -11.11 -2.21 11.17
CA SER A 248 -11.73 -3.54 11.04
C SER A 248 -12.31 -3.82 9.64
N ARG A 249 -11.83 -3.17 8.58
CA ARG A 249 -12.36 -3.36 7.22
C ARG A 249 -12.07 -4.78 6.72
N ASN A 250 -13.03 -5.37 6.01
CA ASN A 250 -12.88 -6.58 5.19
C ASN A 250 -12.50 -7.88 5.92
N GLY A 251 -12.66 -7.95 7.25
CA GLY A 251 -12.51 -9.18 8.04
C GLY A 251 -11.10 -9.54 8.48
N ASP A 252 -10.07 -8.99 7.84
CA ASP A 252 -8.66 -9.36 8.07
C ASP A 252 -7.88 -8.33 8.91
N GLY A 253 -8.51 -7.20 9.25
CA GLY A 253 -7.90 -6.11 10.01
C GLY A 253 -6.78 -5.39 9.23
N GLN A 254 -6.69 -4.08 9.40
CA GLN A 254 -5.65 -3.27 8.78
C GLN A 254 -5.14 -2.25 9.78
N ILE A 255 -3.82 -2.02 9.80
CA ILE A 255 -3.25 -0.87 10.51
C ILE A 255 -2.85 0.17 9.48
N CYS A 256 -3.13 1.43 9.79
CA CYS A 256 -2.62 2.58 9.06
C CYS A 256 -2.01 3.58 10.05
N ARG A 257 -1.13 4.46 9.58
CA ARG A 257 -0.54 5.50 10.42
C ARG A 257 -1.28 6.81 10.22
N LEU A 258 -1.76 7.40 11.31
CA LEU A 258 -2.47 8.67 11.23
C LEU A 258 -1.49 9.80 10.89
N LYS A 259 -1.71 10.50 9.78
CA LYS A 259 -0.98 11.75 9.49
C LYS A 259 -1.71 12.97 9.98
N SER A 260 -3.02 13.05 9.83
CA SER A 260 -3.80 14.18 10.35
C SER A 260 -5.27 13.83 10.55
N MET A 261 -5.91 14.48 11.51
CA MET A 261 -7.35 14.40 11.74
C MET A 261 -7.95 15.81 11.72
N ARG A 262 -8.98 16.02 10.89
CA ARG A 262 -9.65 17.32 10.79
C ARG A 262 -11.16 17.16 10.68
N MET A 263 -11.90 18.12 11.22
CA MET A 263 -13.35 18.14 11.15
C MET A 263 -13.77 18.75 9.83
N GLU A 264 -14.63 18.06 9.09
CA GLU A 264 -15.20 18.55 7.83
C GLU A 264 -16.72 18.59 7.91
N THR A 265 -17.30 19.51 7.15
CA THR A 265 -18.75 19.63 6.99
C THR A 265 -19.13 19.56 5.52
N ASP A 266 -20.03 18.64 5.17
CA ASP A 266 -20.56 18.46 3.82
C ASP A 266 -22.05 18.85 3.78
N ASN A 267 -22.32 20.04 3.26
CA ASN A 267 -23.67 20.60 3.21
C ASN A 267 -24.57 19.94 2.14
N LEU A 268 -24.01 19.06 1.28
CA LEU A 268 -24.76 18.38 0.22
C LEU A 268 -25.34 17.04 0.69
N ARG A 269 -24.90 16.52 1.84
CA ARG A 269 -25.35 15.23 2.40
C ARG A 269 -26.46 15.41 3.44
N PRO A 270 -27.27 14.35 3.70
CA PRO A 270 -28.20 14.35 4.82
C PRO A 270 -27.50 14.72 6.14
N LEU A 271 -28.19 15.40 7.06
CA LEU A 271 -27.63 15.95 8.31
C LEU A 271 -26.73 14.97 9.08
N ARG A 272 -27.08 13.68 9.13
CA ARG A 272 -26.27 12.62 9.82
C ARG A 272 -24.90 12.35 9.19
N TYR A 273 -24.68 12.81 7.97
CA TYR A 273 -23.43 12.69 7.22
C TYR A 273 -22.81 14.05 6.91
N ALA A 274 -23.45 15.13 7.35
CA ALA A 274 -23.04 16.49 7.06
C ALA A 274 -21.86 16.95 7.92
N LYS A 275 -21.52 16.23 9.01
CA LYS A 275 -20.37 16.48 9.86
C LYS A 275 -19.61 15.18 10.10
N TYR A 276 -18.30 15.18 9.88
CA TYR A 276 -17.46 14.00 10.09
C TYR A 276 -16.02 14.40 10.41
N TRP A 277 -15.30 13.51 11.10
CA TRP A 277 -13.85 13.58 11.17
C TRP A 277 -13.26 12.91 9.94
N TYR A 278 -12.44 13.66 9.21
CA TYR A 278 -11.61 13.16 8.13
C TYR A 278 -10.25 12.77 8.68
N LEU A 279 -9.89 11.49 8.55
CA LEU A 279 -8.61 10.95 8.99
C LEU A 279 -7.76 10.68 7.76
N ARG A 280 -6.69 11.45 7.61
CA ARG A 280 -5.68 11.21 6.59
C ARG A 280 -4.68 10.20 7.12
N CYS A 281 -4.60 9.04 6.50
CA CYS A 281 -3.77 7.94 6.98
C CYS A 281 -2.84 7.46 5.86
N GLU A 282 -1.67 6.99 6.24
CA GLU A 282 -0.71 6.38 5.31
C GLU A 282 -0.59 4.87 5.56
N ILE A 283 -0.32 4.13 4.49
CA ILE A 283 -0.01 2.70 4.44
C ILE A 283 1.17 2.48 3.50
N ILE A 284 1.80 1.30 3.58
CA ILE A 284 2.81 0.88 2.59
C ILE A 284 2.13 0.01 1.53
N ASN A 285 2.30 0.36 0.27
CA ASN A 285 1.77 -0.39 -0.87
C ASN A 285 2.88 -0.61 -1.91
N CYS A 286 2.61 -1.41 -2.95
CA CYS A 286 3.52 -1.63 -4.07
C CYS A 286 3.03 -0.83 -5.28
N ASP A 287 3.93 -0.05 -5.91
CA ASP A 287 3.61 0.75 -7.10
C ASP A 287 3.81 -0.03 -8.42
N GLY A 288 4.30 -1.26 -8.31
CA GLY A 288 4.63 -2.13 -9.42
C GLY A 288 6.07 -2.63 -9.31
N GLU A 289 7.02 -1.71 -9.19
CA GLU A 289 8.45 -1.99 -9.14
C GLU A 289 8.99 -1.94 -7.72
N ASP A 290 8.48 -1.02 -6.90
CA ASP A 290 8.97 -0.73 -5.56
C ASP A 290 7.82 -0.67 -4.53
N PHE A 291 8.18 -0.46 -3.27
CA PHE A 291 7.22 -0.12 -2.22
C PHE A 291 7.17 1.40 -2.02
N ILE A 292 5.98 1.91 -1.73
CA ILE A 292 5.72 3.33 -1.54
C ILE A 292 4.80 3.55 -0.34
N TYR A 293 4.89 4.74 0.25
CA TYR A 293 3.84 5.21 1.16
C TYR A 293 2.66 5.72 0.33
N SER A 294 1.46 5.23 0.59
CA SER A 294 0.23 5.66 -0.07
C SER A 294 -0.85 6.04 0.94
N TRP A 295 -1.86 6.79 0.50
CA TRP A 295 -2.94 7.26 1.37
C TRP A 295 -4.07 6.23 1.50
N ASP A 296 -4.54 5.99 2.73
CA ASP A 296 -5.73 5.18 3.05
C ASP A 296 -6.68 6.01 3.94
N ASP A 297 -7.20 7.09 3.36
CA ASP A 297 -7.99 8.07 4.08
C ASP A 297 -9.37 7.49 4.47
N THR A 298 -9.80 7.76 5.71
CA THR A 298 -11.09 7.27 6.23
C THR A 298 -11.86 8.35 6.96
N ARG A 299 -13.10 8.04 7.34
CA ARG A 299 -14.02 8.99 7.98
C ARG A 299 -14.70 8.38 9.19
N ILE A 300 -14.82 9.17 10.25
CA ILE A 300 -15.71 8.88 11.38
C ILE A 300 -16.90 9.85 11.26
N PHE A 301 -18.07 9.32 10.96
CA PHE A 301 -19.29 10.12 10.85
C PHE A 301 -19.80 10.55 12.24
N THR A 302 -20.46 11.70 12.28
CA THR A 302 -21.08 12.21 13.51
C THR A 302 -22.01 11.19 14.15
N TYR A 303 -22.02 11.17 15.48
CA TYR A 303 -22.92 10.36 16.29
C TYR A 303 -23.29 11.11 17.55
N ASP A 304 -24.45 10.73 18.11
CA ASP A 304 -24.98 11.38 19.30
C ASP A 304 -24.46 10.72 20.57
N GLY A 305 -24.09 11.57 21.53
CA GLY A 305 -23.71 11.16 22.88
C GLY A 305 -22.42 10.35 22.95
N TYR A 306 -22.28 9.65 24.07
CA TYR A 306 -21.11 8.84 24.40
C TYR A 306 -21.07 7.54 23.59
N ARG A 307 -19.89 7.22 23.02
CA ARG A 307 -19.67 5.96 22.32
C ARG A 307 -18.34 5.31 22.75
N PRO A 308 -18.34 4.02 23.15
CA PRO A 308 -17.12 3.25 23.35
C PRO A 308 -16.25 3.24 22.08
N LEU A 309 -14.93 3.38 22.24
CA LEU A 309 -14.01 3.32 21.10
C LEU A 309 -14.13 1.99 20.36
N SER A 310 -14.33 0.87 21.08
CA SER A 310 -14.52 -0.46 20.49
C SER A 310 -15.67 -0.57 19.48
N ASN A 311 -16.60 0.39 19.49
CA ASN A 311 -17.75 0.44 18.58
C ASN A 311 -17.49 1.33 17.35
N LEU A 312 -16.28 1.88 17.21
CA LEU A 312 -15.85 2.60 16.01
C LEU A 312 -15.18 1.64 15.04
N ASN A 313 -15.33 1.90 13.74
CA ASN A 313 -14.69 1.09 12.70
C ASN A 313 -13.16 1.25 12.68
N ILE A 314 -12.67 2.40 13.15
CA ILE A 314 -11.26 2.74 13.27
C ILE A 314 -10.97 3.30 14.66
N ILE A 315 -9.91 2.78 15.31
CA ILE A 315 -9.47 3.21 16.63
C ILE A 315 -7.94 3.24 16.71
N PRO A 316 -7.35 4.07 17.60
CA PRO A 316 -5.93 3.93 17.92
C PRO A 316 -5.65 2.54 18.50
N LEU A 317 -4.63 1.87 17.95
CA LEU A 317 -4.30 0.46 18.25
C LEU A 317 -4.09 0.21 19.75
N GLN A 318 -3.53 1.19 20.46
CA GLN A 318 -3.30 1.14 21.91
C GLN A 318 -4.57 0.92 22.75
N PHE A 319 -5.75 1.22 22.20
CA PHE A 319 -7.05 1.01 22.86
C PHE A 319 -7.74 -0.29 22.41
N HIS A 320 -7.12 -1.07 21.51
CA HIS A 320 -7.65 -2.36 21.11
C HIS A 320 -7.29 -3.44 22.14
N LYS A 321 -8.28 -4.27 22.53
CA LYS A 321 -8.09 -5.32 23.55
C LYS A 321 -7.02 -6.34 23.13
N ASP A 322 -7.08 -6.77 21.87
CA ASP A 322 -6.15 -7.76 21.30
C ASP A 322 -4.93 -7.15 20.60
N GLN A 323 -4.49 -5.94 21.00
CA GLN A 323 -3.41 -5.21 20.30
C GLN A 323 -2.13 -6.03 20.10
N MET A 324 -1.74 -6.87 21.07
CA MET A 324 -0.53 -7.69 20.97
C MET A 324 -0.67 -8.76 19.87
N SER A 325 -1.77 -9.50 19.88
CA SER A 325 -2.05 -10.54 18.88
C SER A 325 -2.22 -9.94 17.48
N ILE A 326 -2.87 -8.77 17.37
CA ILE A 326 -2.99 -8.04 16.12
C ILE A 326 -1.60 -7.66 15.60
N ARG A 327 -0.72 -7.10 16.44
CA ARG A 327 0.64 -6.72 16.02
C ARG A 327 1.42 -7.93 15.52
N GLU A 328 1.40 -9.05 16.24
CA GLU A 328 2.10 -10.27 15.81
C GLU A 328 1.59 -10.78 14.45
N SER A 329 0.27 -10.90 14.30
CA SER A 329 -0.36 -11.37 13.06
C SER A 329 -0.04 -10.44 11.88
N LEU A 330 -0.13 -9.13 12.10
CA LEU A 330 0.10 -8.13 11.06
C LEU A 330 1.58 -7.96 10.71
N LEU A 331 2.51 -8.20 11.64
CA LEU A 331 3.94 -8.25 11.34
C LEU A 331 4.27 -9.43 10.42
N VAL A 332 3.70 -10.61 10.66
CA VAL A 332 3.88 -11.77 9.78
C VAL A 332 3.31 -11.49 8.39
N ARG A 333 2.11 -10.90 8.32
CA ARG A 333 1.49 -10.49 7.06
C ARG A 333 2.34 -9.45 6.32
N GLY A 334 2.81 -8.42 7.00
CA GLY A 334 3.64 -7.36 6.42
C GLY A 334 4.97 -7.89 5.87
N LYS A 335 5.66 -8.77 6.61
CA LYS A 335 6.87 -9.46 6.12
C LYS A 335 6.58 -10.31 4.88
N THR A 336 5.43 -10.98 4.85
CA THR A 336 4.98 -11.74 3.68
C THR A 336 4.76 -10.80 2.49
N PHE A 337 4.05 -9.69 2.67
CA PHE A 337 3.82 -8.66 1.65
C PHE A 337 5.14 -8.14 1.07
N LEU A 338 6.10 -7.77 1.91
CA LEU A 338 7.41 -7.27 1.47
C LEU A 338 8.22 -8.31 0.70
N SER A 339 8.06 -9.60 1.02
CA SER A 339 8.72 -10.70 0.30
C SER A 339 8.15 -10.98 -1.10
N LEU A 340 7.01 -10.39 -1.44
CA LEU A 340 6.29 -10.66 -2.69
C LEU A 340 6.68 -9.70 -3.83
N LEU A 341 7.73 -8.92 -3.66
CA LEU A 341 8.27 -8.11 -4.76
C LEU A 341 8.81 -9.01 -5.88
N GLY A 342 8.54 -8.64 -7.13
CA GLY A 342 8.82 -9.45 -8.30
C GLY A 342 7.69 -10.45 -8.63
N VAL A 343 8.05 -11.54 -9.31
CA VAL A 343 7.07 -12.53 -9.81
C VAL A 343 7.03 -13.75 -8.90
N HIS A 344 5.86 -14.03 -8.30
CA HIS A 344 5.68 -15.18 -7.39
C HIS A 344 4.51 -16.07 -7.80
N HIS A 345 4.77 -17.36 -7.96
CA HIS A 345 3.73 -18.38 -8.17
C HIS A 345 3.26 -18.93 -6.81
N ARG A 346 2.01 -18.65 -6.45
CA ARG A 346 1.44 -18.98 -5.13
C ARG A 346 0.13 -19.76 -5.26
N SER A 347 -0.19 -20.54 -4.24
CA SER A 347 -1.56 -21.01 -4.04
C SER A 347 -2.36 -19.88 -3.39
N TYR A 348 -3.65 -19.85 -3.63
CA TYR A 348 -4.54 -18.86 -3.05
C TYR A 348 -5.84 -19.50 -2.58
N ARG A 349 -6.32 -19.08 -1.41
CA ARG A 349 -7.65 -19.39 -0.93
C ARG A 349 -8.20 -18.24 -0.08
N GLY A 350 -9.30 -17.65 -0.51
CA GLY A 350 -10.02 -16.61 0.24
C GLY A 350 -10.73 -15.62 -0.67
N THR A 351 -11.28 -14.55 -0.09
CA THR A 351 -11.94 -13.48 -0.85
C THR A 351 -10.92 -12.65 -1.64
N ALA A 352 -11.12 -12.47 -2.94
CA ALA A 352 -10.31 -11.58 -3.78
C ALA A 352 -11.19 -10.59 -4.55
N ARG A 353 -10.63 -9.43 -4.90
CA ARG A 353 -11.29 -8.39 -5.69
C ARG A 353 -10.81 -8.45 -7.13
N PHE A 354 -11.65 -8.89 -8.04
CA PHE A 354 -11.34 -8.98 -9.47
C PHE A 354 -11.85 -7.78 -10.22
N PHE A 355 -11.11 -7.35 -11.24
CA PHE A 355 -11.58 -6.30 -12.15
C PHE A 355 -12.76 -6.80 -12.98
N LYS A 356 -13.75 -5.94 -13.19
CA LYS A 356 -14.80 -6.19 -14.17
C LYS A 356 -14.22 -6.10 -15.59
N ASP A 357 -14.61 -7.03 -16.46
CA ASP A 357 -14.30 -6.93 -17.88
C ASP A 357 -15.19 -5.84 -18.51
N ASP A 358 -14.61 -4.68 -18.85
CA ASP A 358 -15.29 -3.55 -19.53
C ASP A 358 -15.79 -3.87 -20.96
N ASN A 359 -15.72 -5.14 -21.39
CA ASN A 359 -16.20 -5.59 -22.70
C ASN A 359 -17.72 -5.45 -22.88
N ASN A 360 -18.48 -5.18 -21.80
CA ASN A 360 -19.88 -4.76 -21.87
C ASN A 360 -19.98 -3.27 -21.47
N ASN A 361 -19.65 -2.38 -22.40
CA ASN A 361 -20.07 -0.97 -22.36
C ASN A 361 -21.61 -0.85 -22.55
N HIS A 362 -22.39 -1.48 -21.67
CA HIS A 362 -23.73 -1.03 -21.42
C HIS A 362 -23.62 0.16 -20.48
N ILE A 363 -23.80 1.34 -21.04
CA ILE A 363 -24.12 2.55 -20.29
C ILE A 363 -25.48 2.28 -19.66
N ASP A 364 -25.50 1.70 -18.47
CA ASP A 364 -26.68 1.77 -17.63
C ASP A 364 -26.78 3.22 -17.15
N ASP A 365 -27.85 3.89 -17.56
CA ASP A 365 -28.22 5.29 -17.27
C ASP A 365 -28.54 5.56 -15.78
N ASP A 366 -28.16 4.64 -14.88
CA ASP A 366 -28.45 4.76 -13.46
C ASP A 366 -27.21 5.23 -12.71
N TYR A 367 -27.37 6.26 -11.87
CA TYR A 367 -26.34 6.90 -11.04
C TYR A 367 -25.76 5.97 -9.94
N LYS A 368 -25.50 4.71 -10.26
CA LYS A 368 -24.71 3.80 -9.43
C LYS A 368 -23.26 4.01 -9.80
N VAL A 369 -22.44 4.34 -8.80
CA VAL A 369 -20.99 4.29 -8.92
C VAL A 369 -20.64 2.91 -9.47
N ASN A 370 -20.13 2.83 -10.70
CA ASN A 370 -19.69 1.56 -11.27
C ASN A 370 -18.65 0.96 -10.34
N GLU A 371 -19.04 -0.05 -9.56
CA GLU A 371 -18.10 -0.80 -8.73
C GLU A 371 -17.09 -1.44 -9.66
N LYS A 372 -15.86 -0.91 -9.64
CA LYS A 372 -14.74 -1.32 -10.52
C LYS A 372 -14.32 -2.78 -10.30
N TYR A 373 -14.70 -3.33 -9.15
CA TYR A 373 -14.32 -4.67 -8.71
C TYR A 373 -15.55 -5.54 -8.44
N GLU A 374 -15.40 -6.84 -8.71
CA GLU A 374 -16.27 -7.90 -8.19
C GLU A 374 -15.50 -8.64 -7.09
N THR A 375 -16.13 -8.83 -5.93
CA THR A 375 -15.52 -9.56 -4.81
C THR A 375 -16.16 -10.93 -4.67
N PHE A 376 -15.36 -11.98 -4.72
CA PHE A 376 -15.83 -13.35 -4.48
C PHE A 376 -14.70 -14.23 -3.92
N GLU A 377 -15.09 -15.40 -3.39
CA GLU A 377 -14.14 -16.44 -2.94
C GLU A 377 -13.41 -17.02 -4.14
N ALA A 378 -12.08 -16.96 -4.11
CA ALA A 378 -11.22 -17.59 -5.10
C ALA A 378 -10.38 -18.68 -4.45
N ASP A 379 -10.15 -19.74 -5.21
CA ASP A 379 -9.28 -20.86 -4.88
C ASP A 379 -8.39 -21.13 -6.10
N GLY A 380 -7.26 -21.79 -5.90
CA GLY A 380 -6.36 -22.22 -6.98
C GLY A 380 -5.03 -21.47 -7.03
N ARG A 381 -4.50 -21.28 -8.23
CA ARG A 381 -3.13 -20.75 -8.44
C ARG A 381 -3.18 -19.31 -8.91
N VAL A 382 -2.31 -18.49 -8.32
CA VAL A 382 -2.16 -17.08 -8.65
C VAL A 382 -0.70 -16.74 -8.93
N ILE A 383 -0.50 -15.78 -9.82
CA ILE A 383 0.79 -15.15 -10.04
C ILE A 383 0.74 -13.75 -9.44
N VAL A 384 1.50 -13.50 -8.39
CA VAL A 384 1.72 -12.16 -7.86
C VAL A 384 2.78 -11.50 -8.73
N ASP A 385 2.42 -10.39 -9.39
CA ASP A 385 3.27 -9.64 -10.32
C ASP A 385 2.76 -8.21 -10.40
N CYS A 386 3.20 -7.39 -9.45
CA CYS A 386 2.74 -6.00 -9.32
C CYS A 386 3.18 -5.14 -10.53
N GLU A 387 4.37 -5.37 -11.08
CA GLU A 387 4.94 -4.61 -12.19
C GLU A 387 4.11 -4.80 -13.48
N GLU A 388 3.82 -6.05 -13.84
CA GLU A 388 3.00 -6.33 -15.02
C GLU A 388 1.54 -5.94 -14.76
N TYR A 389 1.03 -6.05 -13.52
CA TYR A 389 -0.28 -5.53 -13.13
C TYR A 389 -0.38 -4.02 -13.40
N ALA A 390 0.57 -3.22 -12.90
CA ALA A 390 0.59 -1.77 -13.06
C ALA A 390 0.66 -1.36 -14.54
N SER A 391 1.37 -2.13 -15.35
CA SER A 391 1.47 -1.92 -16.80
C SER A 391 0.22 -2.33 -17.60
N ASN A 392 -0.62 -3.22 -17.06
CA ASN A 392 -1.77 -3.81 -17.76
C ASN A 392 -3.13 -3.19 -17.40
N ILE A 393 -3.19 -2.40 -16.33
CA ILE A 393 -4.45 -1.82 -15.84
C ILE A 393 -4.47 -0.33 -16.14
N ASP A 394 -5.66 0.18 -16.44
CA ASP A 394 -5.86 1.61 -16.67
C ASP A 394 -5.38 2.43 -15.46
N GLY A 395 -4.53 3.41 -15.71
CA GLY A 395 -4.03 4.35 -14.70
C GLY A 395 -5.13 5.17 -14.02
N SER A 396 -6.37 5.18 -14.55
CA SER A 396 -7.55 5.74 -13.88
C SER A 396 -8.13 4.86 -12.75
N ILE A 397 -7.71 3.58 -12.67
CA ILE A 397 -8.11 2.61 -11.65
C ILE A 397 -7.02 2.37 -10.62
N SER A 398 -5.79 2.70 -10.97
CA SER A 398 -4.70 2.89 -10.02
C SER A 398 -5.17 3.76 -8.85
N GLU A 399 -5.33 3.15 -7.67
CA GLU A 399 -5.50 3.85 -6.39
C GLU A 399 -4.19 4.57 -5.98
N PHE A 400 -3.15 4.48 -6.82
CA PHE A 400 -1.82 5.01 -6.58
C PHE A 400 -1.81 6.52 -6.81
N LEU A 401 -1.94 7.26 -5.71
CA LEU A 401 -1.54 8.66 -5.63
C LEU A 401 -0.07 8.72 -5.18
N PRO A 402 0.78 9.55 -5.83
CA PRO A 402 2.20 9.65 -5.49
C PRO A 402 2.37 10.12 -4.04
N GLY A 403 3.05 9.28 -3.23
CA GLY A 403 3.28 9.49 -1.81
C GLY A 403 4.74 9.35 -1.42
N SER A 404 5.44 10.47 -1.64
CA SER A 404 6.56 11.06 -0.89
C SER A 404 7.85 10.30 -0.58
N LYS A 405 7.89 8.97 -0.43
CA LYS A 405 9.16 8.26 -0.17
C LYS A 405 9.16 6.86 -0.79
N LEU A 406 10.09 6.66 -1.71
CA LEU A 406 10.39 5.36 -2.31
C LEU A 406 11.08 4.46 -1.29
N ILE A 407 10.65 3.20 -1.22
CA ILE A 407 11.35 2.13 -0.51
C ILE A 407 11.83 1.18 -1.60
N SER A 408 13.07 1.40 -2.04
CA SER A 408 13.62 0.68 -3.20
C SER A 408 13.72 -0.82 -2.92
N GLY A 409 13.15 -1.60 -3.84
CA GLY A 409 13.31 -3.03 -3.94
C GLY A 409 14.71 -3.45 -4.35
N GLU A 410 15.33 -2.70 -5.28
CA GLU A 410 16.69 -2.94 -5.76
C GLU A 410 17.72 -2.76 -4.63
N GLU A 411 17.62 -1.67 -3.86
CA GLU A 411 18.51 -1.39 -2.72
C GLU A 411 18.12 -2.16 -1.45
N LYS A 412 17.01 -2.92 -1.50
CA LYS A 412 16.42 -3.67 -0.38
C LYS A 412 16.15 -2.80 0.85
N ASP A 413 15.71 -1.57 0.63
CA ASP A 413 15.43 -0.63 1.72
C ASP A 413 14.30 -1.12 2.65
N TYR A 414 13.44 -2.01 2.17
CA TYR A 414 12.42 -2.66 2.98
C TYR A 414 13.00 -3.49 4.14
N GLU A 415 14.26 -3.94 4.07
CA GLU A 415 14.94 -4.65 5.18
C GLU A 415 15.29 -3.71 6.34
N LYS A 416 15.30 -2.40 6.12
CA LYS A 416 15.61 -1.36 7.13
C LYS A 416 14.35 -0.83 7.83
N LEU A 417 13.17 -1.30 7.43
CA LEU A 417 11.90 -0.85 8.00
C LEU A 417 11.77 -1.29 9.46
N CYS A 418 11.25 -0.38 10.30
CA CYS A 418 10.92 -0.72 11.67
C CYS A 418 9.61 -1.53 11.74
N ASP A 419 9.37 -2.19 12.87
CA ASP A 419 8.13 -2.97 13.07
C ASP A 419 6.86 -2.13 12.82
N ASP A 420 6.86 -0.86 13.22
CA ASP A 420 5.70 0.03 13.01
C ASP A 420 5.48 0.40 11.53
N ASP A 421 6.50 0.32 10.68
CA ASP A 421 6.35 0.43 9.22
C ASP A 421 5.83 -0.87 8.61
N ILE A 422 6.33 -2.02 9.05
CA ILE A 422 5.86 -3.33 8.56
C ILE A 422 4.37 -3.54 8.89
N LEU A 423 3.90 -3.03 10.03
CA LEU A 423 2.49 -3.13 10.44
C LEU A 423 1.52 -2.42 9.50
N ILE A 424 1.96 -1.37 8.78
CA ILE A 424 1.11 -0.59 7.89
C ILE A 424 1.15 -1.08 6.43
N CYS A 425 1.78 -2.22 6.15
CA CYS A 425 1.73 -2.84 4.83
C CYS A 425 0.28 -3.21 4.43
N SER A 426 -0.03 -3.00 3.16
CA SER A 426 -1.33 -3.31 2.57
C SER A 426 -1.77 -4.76 2.87
N PRO A 427 -3.06 -4.99 3.22
CA PRO A 427 -3.58 -6.33 3.41
C PRO A 427 -3.75 -7.10 2.09
N GLU A 428 -3.72 -6.41 0.95
CA GLU A 428 -3.96 -6.97 -0.37
C GLU A 428 -2.78 -6.68 -1.31
N ILE A 429 -2.56 -7.58 -2.26
CA ILE A 429 -1.52 -7.46 -3.29
C ILE A 429 -2.08 -7.80 -4.67
N ALA A 430 -1.54 -7.14 -5.68
CA ALA A 430 -1.90 -7.37 -7.07
C ALA A 430 -1.42 -8.73 -7.58
N GLY A 431 -2.29 -9.42 -8.30
CA GLY A 431 -1.94 -10.68 -8.95
C GLY A 431 -2.89 -11.08 -10.05
N PHE A 432 -2.56 -12.17 -10.72
CA PHE A 432 -3.33 -12.79 -11.78
C PHE A 432 -3.82 -14.17 -11.34
N SER A 433 -5.13 -14.40 -11.36
CA SER A 433 -5.66 -15.76 -11.16
C SER A 433 -5.51 -16.57 -12.44
N LEU A 434 -4.81 -17.69 -12.39
CA LEU A 434 -4.68 -18.60 -13.55
C LEU A 434 -5.99 -19.32 -13.87
N GLN A 435 -6.83 -19.56 -12.87
CA GLN A 435 -8.12 -20.21 -13.03
C GLN A 435 -9.16 -19.28 -13.66
N HIS A 436 -9.29 -18.06 -13.13
CA HIS A 436 -10.23 -17.07 -13.65
C HIS A 436 -9.68 -16.28 -14.83
N ARG A 437 -8.36 -16.32 -15.04
CA ARG A 437 -7.60 -15.58 -16.07
C ARG A 437 -7.84 -14.08 -16.02
N ARG A 438 -7.90 -13.54 -14.81
CA ARG A 438 -8.16 -12.14 -14.54
C ARG A 438 -7.20 -11.61 -13.50
N TRP A 439 -6.86 -10.34 -13.67
CA TRP A 439 -6.18 -9.56 -12.66
C TRP A 439 -7.12 -9.26 -11.50
N GLY A 440 -6.55 -9.15 -10.31
CA GLY A 440 -7.27 -8.81 -9.10
C GLY A 440 -6.33 -8.46 -7.95
N LEU A 441 -6.94 -8.05 -6.85
CA LEU A 441 -6.28 -7.80 -5.57
C LEU A 441 -6.61 -8.96 -4.63
N PHE A 442 -5.56 -9.64 -4.18
CA PHE A 442 -5.62 -10.86 -3.39
C PHE A 442 -5.19 -10.54 -1.96
N LYS A 443 -5.91 -11.06 -0.98
CA LYS A 443 -5.51 -10.91 0.43
C LYS A 443 -4.19 -11.64 0.68
N VAL A 444 -3.23 -10.97 1.30
CA VAL A 444 -1.92 -11.57 1.60
C VAL A 444 -2.05 -12.80 2.51
N SER A 445 -3.02 -12.77 3.43
CA SER A 445 -3.39 -13.88 4.32
C SER A 445 -3.88 -15.13 3.58
N GLY A 446 -4.45 -14.98 2.37
CA GLY A 446 -4.93 -16.08 1.55
C GLY A 446 -3.85 -16.73 0.69
N LEU A 447 -2.64 -16.16 0.64
CA LEU A 447 -1.53 -16.70 -0.15
C LEU A 447 -0.82 -17.83 0.59
N GLY A 448 -0.53 -18.90 -0.14
CA GLY A 448 0.18 -20.07 0.36
C GLY A 448 1.30 -20.52 -0.56
N THR A 449 2.11 -21.46 -0.06
CA THR A 449 3.05 -22.22 -0.89
C THR A 449 2.32 -23.30 -1.68
N ILE A 450 2.76 -23.55 -2.91
CA ILE A 450 2.19 -24.58 -3.75
C ILE A 450 2.79 -25.94 -3.38
N SER A 451 1.92 -26.92 -3.10
CA SER A 451 2.32 -28.31 -2.96
C SER A 451 2.23 -29.00 -4.32
N PHE A 452 3.34 -29.00 -5.07
CA PHE A 452 3.40 -29.64 -6.39
C PHE A 452 3.38 -31.17 -6.31
N ASN A 453 2.57 -31.81 -7.16
CA ASN A 453 2.48 -33.27 -7.22
C ASN A 453 3.54 -33.86 -8.17
N GLN A 454 4.72 -34.14 -7.63
CA GLN A 454 5.83 -34.75 -8.40
C GLN A 454 5.50 -36.13 -8.98
N ALA A 455 4.55 -36.87 -8.37
CA ALA A 455 4.15 -38.20 -8.83
C ALA A 455 3.13 -38.17 -9.99
N ALA A 456 2.53 -37.00 -10.28
CA ALA A 456 1.50 -36.87 -11.32
C ALA A 456 2.00 -37.36 -12.69
N PHE A 457 3.24 -36.98 -13.05
CA PHE A 457 3.82 -37.36 -14.33
C PHE A 457 4.13 -38.86 -14.44
N ASP A 458 4.57 -39.49 -13.35
CA ASP A 458 4.87 -40.92 -13.36
C ASP A 458 3.58 -41.75 -13.44
N ALA A 459 2.46 -41.22 -12.93
CA ALA A 459 1.13 -41.84 -13.03
C ALA A 459 0.53 -41.79 -14.45
N LEU A 460 1.04 -40.95 -15.36
CA LEU A 460 0.55 -40.89 -16.74
C LEU A 460 0.67 -42.24 -17.44
N VAL A 461 -0.40 -42.65 -18.13
CA VAL A 461 -0.39 -43.87 -18.95
C VAL A 461 0.21 -43.55 -20.33
N LEU A 462 1.53 -43.33 -20.34
CA LEU A 462 2.34 -43.10 -21.52
C LEU A 462 3.50 -44.11 -21.57
N PRO A 463 3.92 -44.59 -22.76
CA PRO A 463 5.13 -45.39 -22.88
C PRO A 463 6.35 -44.67 -22.31
N GLU A 464 7.21 -45.40 -21.59
CA GLU A 464 8.33 -44.80 -20.84
C GLU A 464 9.29 -44.00 -21.73
N GLN A 465 9.52 -44.47 -22.96
CA GLN A 465 10.34 -43.76 -23.96
C GLN A 465 9.83 -42.35 -24.26
N TYR A 466 8.50 -42.17 -24.32
CA TYR A 466 7.91 -40.84 -24.53
C TYR A 466 7.97 -39.98 -23.27
N LYS A 467 7.83 -40.58 -22.09
CA LYS A 467 8.00 -39.89 -20.81
C LYS A 467 9.43 -39.34 -20.67
N GLU A 468 10.44 -40.17 -20.95
CA GLU A 468 11.84 -39.78 -20.92
C GLU A 468 12.15 -38.67 -21.95
N LEU A 469 11.59 -38.79 -23.16
CA LEU A 469 11.76 -37.77 -24.21
C LEU A 469 11.15 -36.42 -23.80
N LEU A 470 9.92 -36.42 -23.29
CA LEU A 470 9.23 -35.21 -22.82
C LEU A 470 10.01 -34.56 -21.68
N LYS A 471 10.38 -35.33 -20.65
CA LYS A 471 11.23 -34.87 -19.53
C LYS A 471 12.53 -34.25 -20.04
N SER A 472 13.22 -34.92 -20.96
CA SER A 472 14.51 -34.48 -21.50
C SER A 472 14.38 -33.18 -22.29
N LEU A 473 13.38 -33.07 -23.17
CA LEU A 473 13.17 -31.87 -23.98
C LEU A 473 12.84 -30.65 -23.14
N VAL A 474 11.93 -30.80 -22.17
CA VAL A 474 11.52 -29.69 -21.29
C VAL A 474 12.67 -29.26 -20.38
N ASN A 475 13.41 -30.19 -19.78
CA ASN A 475 14.56 -29.88 -18.94
C ASN A 475 15.72 -29.25 -19.73
N ALA A 476 15.96 -29.71 -20.97
CA ALA A 476 16.99 -29.14 -21.83
C ALA A 476 16.63 -27.71 -22.27
N HIS A 477 15.34 -27.46 -22.53
CA HIS A 477 14.85 -26.12 -22.86
C HIS A 477 15.00 -25.14 -21.68
N GLN A 478 14.71 -25.60 -20.46
CA GLN A 478 14.93 -24.83 -19.23
C GLN A 478 16.39 -24.38 -19.08
N LYS A 479 17.36 -25.26 -19.37
CA LYS A 479 18.80 -24.93 -19.30
C LYS A 479 19.30 -24.03 -20.43
N LYS A 480 18.60 -23.96 -21.56
CA LYS A 480 19.00 -23.18 -22.74
C LYS A 480 18.62 -21.71 -22.66
N LEU A 481 17.55 -21.37 -21.92
CA LEU A 481 17.11 -19.99 -21.74
C LEU A 481 18.19 -19.09 -21.08
N SER A 482 19.19 -19.65 -20.40
CA SER A 482 20.28 -18.88 -19.79
C SER A 482 21.48 -18.60 -20.71
N ASN A 483 21.66 -19.29 -21.85
CA ASN A 483 22.96 -19.35 -22.55
C ASN A 483 22.92 -19.26 -24.10
N PHE A 484 21.85 -18.77 -24.74
CA PHE A 484 21.79 -18.71 -26.22
C PHE A 484 21.31 -17.35 -26.74
N ASP A 485 22.25 -16.47 -27.09
CA ASP A 485 21.99 -15.22 -27.81
C ASP A 485 23.07 -14.99 -28.88
N ASP A 486 23.04 -15.72 -30.01
CA ASP A 486 24.08 -15.47 -31.03
C ASP A 486 23.81 -15.85 -32.50
N LEU A 487 22.57 -15.76 -33.02
CA LEU A 487 22.43 -15.80 -34.49
C LEU A 487 21.22 -15.04 -35.06
N VAL A 488 20.06 -15.12 -34.41
CA VAL A 488 18.87 -14.31 -34.74
C VAL A 488 18.09 -14.06 -33.45
N LYS A 489 17.97 -12.81 -33.02
CA LYS A 489 17.13 -12.47 -31.85
C LYS A 489 15.67 -12.84 -32.14
N GLY A 490 15.08 -13.70 -31.31
CA GLY A 490 13.63 -13.95 -31.28
C GLY A 490 13.07 -15.10 -32.15
N LYS A 491 13.89 -15.93 -32.81
CA LYS A 491 13.39 -17.06 -33.63
C LYS A 491 13.85 -18.42 -33.11
N GLY A 492 12.94 -19.40 -33.09
CA GLY A 492 13.25 -20.82 -32.83
C GLY A 492 13.56 -21.16 -31.36
N LYS A 493 13.18 -20.28 -30.42
CA LYS A 493 13.39 -20.47 -28.97
C LYS A 493 12.21 -21.15 -28.26
N GLY A 494 11.11 -21.43 -28.95
CA GLY A 494 9.95 -22.12 -28.39
C GLY A 494 10.06 -23.65 -28.49
N LEU A 495 9.57 -24.37 -27.49
CA LEU A 495 9.40 -25.82 -27.52
C LEU A 495 7.91 -26.14 -27.66
N LEU A 496 7.52 -26.64 -28.82
CA LEU A 496 6.13 -26.84 -29.19
C LEU A 496 5.80 -28.34 -29.29
N PHE A 497 4.76 -28.75 -28.57
CA PHE A 497 4.22 -30.11 -28.55
C PHE A 497 2.82 -30.15 -29.14
N LEU A 498 2.54 -31.11 -30.01
CA LEU A 498 1.19 -31.40 -30.49
C LEU A 498 0.74 -32.77 -29.98
N LEU A 499 -0.25 -32.78 -29.11
CA LEU A 499 -0.83 -33.97 -28.50
C LEU A 499 -2.14 -34.30 -29.21
N HIS A 500 -2.23 -35.45 -29.86
CA HIS A 500 -3.43 -35.83 -30.62
C HIS A 500 -3.97 -37.21 -30.23
N GLY A 501 -5.28 -37.38 -30.29
CA GLY A 501 -5.95 -38.64 -29.99
C GLY A 501 -7.40 -38.42 -29.55
N ASP A 502 -8.11 -39.50 -29.24
CA ASP A 502 -9.52 -39.43 -28.83
C ASP A 502 -9.70 -38.59 -27.54
N PRO A 503 -10.90 -38.04 -27.27
CA PRO A 503 -11.20 -37.39 -25.99
C PRO A 503 -10.97 -38.32 -24.79
N GLY A 504 -10.49 -37.77 -23.67
CA GLY A 504 -10.32 -38.51 -22.40
C GLY A 504 -9.11 -39.46 -22.33
N VAL A 505 -8.15 -39.35 -23.25
CA VAL A 505 -6.91 -40.18 -23.25
C VAL A 505 -5.73 -39.58 -22.48
N GLY A 506 -5.92 -38.46 -21.77
CA GLY A 506 -4.89 -37.83 -20.93
C GLY A 506 -3.99 -36.80 -21.63
N LYS A 507 -4.47 -36.14 -22.69
CA LYS A 507 -3.73 -35.09 -23.41
C LYS A 507 -3.47 -33.87 -22.52
N THR A 508 -4.53 -33.26 -22.00
CA THR A 508 -4.50 -32.13 -21.05
C THR A 508 -3.69 -32.49 -19.80
N LEU A 509 -3.95 -33.68 -19.23
CA LEU A 509 -3.25 -34.20 -18.05
C LEU A 509 -1.73 -34.29 -18.23
N THR A 510 -1.25 -34.47 -19.47
CA THR A 510 0.19 -34.50 -19.74
C THR A 510 0.84 -33.13 -19.56
N ALA A 511 0.18 -32.05 -20.00
CA ALA A 511 0.68 -30.69 -19.79
C ALA A 511 0.64 -30.30 -18.30
N GLU A 512 -0.45 -30.63 -17.62
CA GLU A 512 -0.61 -30.44 -16.17
C GLU A 512 0.46 -31.17 -15.37
N SER A 513 0.69 -32.45 -15.68
CA SER A 513 1.72 -33.24 -15.00
C SER A 513 3.14 -32.72 -15.23
N ILE A 514 3.43 -32.16 -16.41
CA ILE A 514 4.72 -31.53 -16.69
C ILE A 514 4.84 -30.20 -15.92
N SER A 515 3.76 -29.43 -15.80
CA SER A 515 3.71 -28.23 -14.93
C SER A 515 4.02 -28.60 -13.48
N GLU A 516 3.44 -29.67 -12.95
CA GLU A 516 3.75 -30.18 -11.60
C GLU A 516 5.20 -30.60 -11.44
N LEU A 517 5.70 -31.41 -12.39
CA LEU A 517 7.06 -31.94 -12.35
C LEU A 517 8.10 -30.81 -12.43
N THR A 518 7.86 -29.80 -13.27
CA THR A 518 8.78 -28.68 -13.47
C THR A 518 8.55 -27.51 -12.52
N GLN A 519 7.50 -27.57 -11.68
CA GLN A 519 7.09 -26.53 -10.74
C GLN A 519 6.80 -25.18 -11.40
N ARG A 520 6.28 -25.22 -12.63
CA ARG A 520 5.99 -24.03 -13.44
C ARG A 520 4.49 -23.77 -13.48
N PRO A 521 4.04 -22.50 -13.56
CA PRO A 521 2.63 -22.20 -13.81
C PRO A 521 2.16 -22.85 -15.12
N LEU A 522 0.89 -23.25 -15.17
CA LEU A 522 0.22 -23.65 -16.41
C LEU A 522 -0.80 -22.59 -16.78
N TYR A 523 -0.61 -21.96 -17.93
CA TYR A 523 -1.57 -21.03 -18.51
C TYR A 523 -2.38 -21.76 -19.58
N THR A 524 -3.65 -22.03 -19.27
CA THR A 524 -4.56 -22.73 -20.19
C THR A 524 -5.41 -21.74 -20.98
N ILE A 525 -5.42 -21.91 -22.30
CA ILE A 525 -6.19 -21.13 -23.26
C ILE A 525 -7.19 -22.07 -23.93
N GLY A 526 -8.48 -21.79 -23.77
CA GLY A 526 -9.55 -22.53 -24.43
C GLY A 526 -9.94 -21.91 -25.77
N ALA A 527 -10.54 -22.72 -26.65
CA ALA A 527 -10.95 -22.26 -27.98
C ALA A 527 -12.07 -21.20 -27.97
N GLU A 528 -12.91 -21.21 -26.94
CA GLU A 528 -14.03 -20.27 -26.79
C GLU A 528 -13.56 -18.84 -26.44
N GLU A 529 -12.36 -18.70 -25.88
CA GLU A 529 -11.88 -17.46 -25.24
C GLU A 529 -11.22 -16.48 -26.20
N LEU A 530 -10.63 -16.98 -27.30
CA LEU A 530 -9.88 -16.13 -28.23
C LEU A 530 -10.82 -15.31 -29.13
N GLY A 531 -12.12 -15.62 -29.14
CA GLY A 531 -13.12 -14.97 -29.98
C GLY A 531 -13.11 -15.49 -31.43
N GLN A 532 -13.84 -14.81 -32.32
CA GLN A 532 -14.03 -15.25 -33.71
C GLN A 532 -13.25 -14.42 -34.74
N TYR A 533 -12.68 -13.28 -34.32
CA TYR A 533 -12.02 -12.32 -35.19
C TYR A 533 -10.51 -12.39 -35.06
N SER A 534 -9.80 -12.43 -36.20
CA SER A 534 -8.35 -12.60 -36.28
C SER A 534 -7.55 -11.55 -35.50
N ALA A 535 -7.99 -10.29 -35.54
CA ALA A 535 -7.33 -9.20 -34.82
C ALA A 535 -7.44 -9.37 -33.29
N THR A 536 -8.61 -9.78 -32.78
CA THR A 536 -8.82 -10.02 -31.35
C THR A 536 -8.00 -11.21 -30.88
N ILE A 537 -8.05 -12.33 -31.62
CA ILE A 537 -7.26 -13.54 -31.35
C ILE A 537 -5.76 -13.20 -31.31
N GLU A 538 -5.25 -12.46 -32.30
CA GLU A 538 -3.84 -12.06 -32.35
C GLU A 538 -3.43 -11.25 -31.11
N ARG A 539 -4.26 -10.30 -30.69
CA ARG A 539 -3.98 -9.45 -29.54
C ARG A 539 -3.98 -10.26 -28.24
N GLU A 540 -5.00 -11.05 -27.99
CA GLU A 540 -5.13 -11.84 -26.76
C GLU A 540 -4.05 -12.93 -26.67
N LEU A 541 -3.74 -13.61 -27.77
CA LEU A 541 -2.64 -14.58 -27.80
C LEU A 541 -1.28 -13.91 -27.55
N LYS A 542 -0.98 -12.77 -28.20
CA LYS A 542 0.28 -12.06 -27.95
C LYS A 542 0.41 -11.63 -26.49
N ARG A 543 -0.67 -11.09 -25.91
CA ARG A 543 -0.72 -10.71 -24.49
C ARG A 543 -0.46 -11.91 -23.59
N THR A 544 -1.20 -13.00 -23.80
CA THR A 544 -1.09 -14.21 -23.00
C THR A 544 0.30 -14.84 -23.08
N LEU A 545 0.88 -14.93 -24.27
CA LEU A 545 2.20 -15.50 -24.45
C LEU A 545 3.31 -14.62 -23.88
N LYS A 546 3.16 -13.29 -23.92
CA LYS A 546 4.07 -12.36 -23.22
C LYS A 546 4.05 -12.64 -21.71
N LEU A 547 2.86 -12.76 -21.11
CA LEU A 547 2.70 -13.11 -19.69
C LEU A 547 3.33 -14.47 -19.40
N ALA A 548 3.07 -15.48 -20.23
CA ALA A 548 3.61 -16.81 -20.06
C ALA A 548 5.15 -16.84 -20.14
N THR A 549 5.76 -16.08 -21.03
CA THR A 549 7.23 -15.94 -21.08
C THR A 549 7.76 -15.23 -19.83
N ARG A 550 7.14 -14.13 -19.38
CA ARG A 550 7.53 -13.40 -18.16
C ARG A 550 7.46 -14.30 -16.92
N TRP A 551 6.39 -15.07 -16.78
CA TRP A 551 6.17 -15.97 -15.64
C TRP A 551 6.87 -17.32 -15.78
N ASN A 552 7.61 -17.53 -16.88
CA ASN A 552 8.15 -18.82 -17.27
C ASN A 552 7.07 -19.93 -17.20
N ALA A 553 5.83 -19.62 -17.56
CA ALA A 553 4.72 -20.55 -17.56
C ALA A 553 4.78 -21.52 -18.75
N LEU A 554 4.23 -22.71 -18.57
CA LEU A 554 3.84 -23.58 -19.68
C LEU A 554 2.51 -23.06 -20.24
N VAL A 555 2.35 -23.11 -21.56
CA VAL A 555 1.09 -22.74 -22.21
C VAL A 555 0.39 -24.00 -22.70
N LEU A 556 -0.88 -24.15 -22.38
CA LEU A 556 -1.73 -25.18 -22.96
C LEU A 556 -2.80 -24.51 -23.83
N LEU A 557 -2.74 -24.77 -25.13
CA LEU A 557 -3.83 -24.45 -26.05
C LEU A 557 -4.69 -25.72 -26.20
N ASP A 558 -5.78 -25.77 -25.42
CA ASP A 558 -6.67 -26.94 -25.41
C ASP A 558 -7.68 -26.84 -26.56
N GLU A 559 -7.97 -27.98 -27.19
CA GLU A 559 -8.87 -28.07 -28.36
C GLU A 559 -8.47 -27.11 -29.50
N ALA A 560 -7.17 -27.09 -29.79
CA ALA A 560 -6.57 -26.20 -30.78
C ALA A 560 -7.03 -26.50 -32.23
N ASP A 561 -7.74 -27.60 -32.47
CA ASP A 561 -8.24 -27.95 -33.80
C ASP A 561 -9.16 -26.90 -34.40
N VAL A 562 -9.91 -26.14 -33.59
CA VAL A 562 -10.71 -24.99 -34.04
C VAL A 562 -9.88 -23.94 -34.78
N PHE A 563 -8.61 -23.74 -34.38
CA PHE A 563 -7.71 -22.74 -34.97
C PHE A 563 -6.78 -23.30 -36.05
N MET A 564 -6.60 -24.62 -36.07
CA MET A 564 -5.64 -25.29 -36.96
C MET A 564 -6.29 -25.92 -38.21
N VAL A 565 -7.60 -25.75 -38.41
CA VAL A 565 -8.33 -26.34 -39.55
C VAL A 565 -7.74 -25.93 -40.90
N GLN A 566 -7.62 -26.91 -41.80
CA GLN A 566 -7.13 -26.75 -43.16
C GLN A 566 -7.82 -25.60 -43.91
N ARG A 567 -7.00 -24.85 -44.66
CA ARG A 567 -7.43 -23.69 -45.45
C ARG A 567 -8.57 -24.06 -46.40
N SER A 568 -9.65 -23.29 -46.34
CA SER A 568 -10.76 -23.39 -47.29
C SER A 568 -10.84 -22.11 -48.13
N SER A 569 -11.65 -22.08 -49.18
CA SER A 569 -11.84 -20.90 -50.04
C SER A 569 -12.48 -19.70 -49.32
N HIS A 570 -12.84 -19.82 -48.04
CA HIS A 570 -13.31 -18.73 -47.20
C HIS A 570 -12.13 -18.02 -46.48
N ASN A 571 -11.95 -16.73 -46.79
CA ASN A 571 -10.75 -15.96 -46.46
C ASN A 571 -10.47 -15.78 -44.95
N SER A 572 -11.49 -15.62 -44.10
CA SER A 572 -11.30 -15.23 -42.70
C SER A 572 -10.58 -16.27 -41.83
N ARG A 573 -10.69 -17.57 -42.16
CA ARG A 573 -10.00 -18.65 -41.41
C ARG A 573 -8.54 -18.82 -41.80
N ASN A 574 -8.18 -18.47 -43.03
CA ASN A 574 -6.80 -18.54 -43.49
C ASN A 574 -5.92 -17.51 -42.76
N ASP A 575 -6.50 -16.36 -42.41
CA ASP A 575 -5.84 -15.33 -41.61
C ASP A 575 -5.54 -15.83 -40.18
N LEU A 576 -6.44 -16.62 -39.57
CA LEU A 576 -6.22 -17.22 -38.24
C LEU A 576 -5.05 -18.19 -38.21
N VAL A 577 -5.01 -19.10 -39.19
CA VAL A 577 -3.91 -20.04 -39.34
C VAL A 577 -2.59 -19.30 -39.54
N ALA A 578 -2.56 -18.26 -40.38
CA ALA A 578 -1.36 -17.45 -40.59
C ALA A 578 -0.91 -16.72 -39.31
N VAL A 579 -1.84 -16.15 -38.55
CA VAL A 579 -1.57 -15.50 -37.26
C VAL A 579 -0.97 -16.48 -36.27
N LEU A 580 -1.59 -17.65 -36.09
CA LEU A 580 -1.12 -18.65 -35.12
C LEU A 580 0.27 -19.20 -35.50
N LEU A 581 0.50 -19.51 -36.78
CA LEU A 581 1.82 -19.93 -37.28
C LEU A 581 2.90 -18.88 -37.01
N ARG A 582 2.59 -17.60 -37.19
CA ARG A 582 3.51 -16.49 -36.89
C ARG A 582 3.76 -16.40 -35.39
N ILE A 583 2.71 -16.41 -34.57
CA ILE A 583 2.84 -16.28 -33.11
C ILE A 583 3.70 -17.42 -32.53
N MET A 584 3.48 -18.66 -32.98
CA MET A 584 4.29 -19.82 -32.58
C MET A 584 5.77 -19.69 -32.96
N GLU A 585 6.09 -19.01 -34.07
CA GLU A 585 7.48 -18.85 -34.53
C GLU A 585 8.30 -17.93 -33.60
N TYR A 586 7.64 -16.96 -32.98
CA TYR A 586 8.24 -15.98 -32.08
C TYR A 586 8.05 -16.31 -30.59
N PHE A 587 7.27 -17.34 -30.26
CA PHE A 587 7.03 -17.67 -28.86
C PHE A 587 8.29 -18.24 -28.20
N GLU A 588 8.74 -17.59 -27.13
CA GLU A 588 9.88 -18.03 -26.31
C GLU A 588 9.36 -18.71 -25.04
N GLY A 589 9.06 -20.01 -25.14
CA GLY A 589 8.50 -20.77 -24.02
C GLY A 589 8.16 -22.22 -24.40
N VAL A 590 7.42 -22.91 -23.54
CA VAL A 590 6.96 -24.28 -23.79
C VAL A 590 5.45 -24.27 -24.00
N MET A 591 4.98 -24.79 -25.13
CA MET A 591 3.56 -24.84 -25.47
C MET A 591 3.14 -26.28 -25.78
N PHE A 592 2.03 -26.68 -25.17
CA PHE A 592 1.28 -27.89 -25.50
C PHE A 592 0.02 -27.49 -26.26
N MET A 593 -0.20 -28.11 -27.42
CA MET A 593 -1.44 -28.01 -28.16
C MET A 593 -2.13 -29.35 -28.14
N THR A 594 -3.42 -29.40 -27.84
CA THR A 594 -4.20 -30.64 -27.91
C THR A 594 -5.13 -30.60 -29.13
N THR A 595 -5.38 -31.76 -29.71
CA THR A 595 -6.33 -31.90 -30.83
C THR A 595 -7.00 -33.26 -30.81
N ASN A 596 -8.27 -33.29 -31.20
CA ASN A 596 -9.00 -34.52 -31.43
C ASN A 596 -8.98 -34.95 -32.91
N ARG A 597 -8.50 -34.08 -33.82
CA ARG A 597 -8.63 -34.24 -35.28
C ARG A 597 -7.33 -33.91 -36.02
N LEU A 598 -6.37 -34.84 -35.97
CA LEU A 598 -5.07 -34.64 -36.65
C LEU A 598 -5.22 -34.45 -38.17
N GLU A 599 -6.15 -35.19 -38.80
CA GLU A 599 -6.34 -35.16 -40.26
C GLU A 599 -6.80 -33.81 -40.81
N SER A 600 -7.43 -32.98 -39.98
CA SER A 600 -7.91 -31.65 -40.39
C SER A 600 -6.92 -30.53 -40.17
N ILE A 601 -5.72 -30.81 -39.65
CA ILE A 601 -4.71 -29.78 -39.33
C ILE A 601 -3.98 -29.35 -40.61
N ASP A 602 -3.81 -28.02 -40.79
CA ASP A 602 -2.98 -27.48 -41.87
C ASP A 602 -1.54 -28.07 -41.77
N PRO A 603 -1.02 -28.70 -42.85
CA PRO A 603 0.31 -29.31 -42.84
C PRO A 603 1.45 -28.36 -42.41
N ALA A 604 1.26 -27.04 -42.52
CA ALA A 604 2.22 -26.03 -42.08
C ALA A 604 2.45 -26.00 -40.55
N PHE A 605 1.56 -26.59 -39.74
CA PHE A 605 1.77 -26.76 -38.30
C PHE A 605 2.79 -27.86 -38.00
N ALA A 606 2.75 -28.96 -38.76
CA ALA A 606 3.65 -30.10 -38.55
C ALA A 606 5.14 -29.72 -38.72
N SER A 607 5.44 -28.72 -39.55
CA SER A 607 6.82 -28.23 -39.74
C SER A 607 7.33 -27.29 -38.64
N ARG A 608 6.45 -26.85 -37.72
CA ARG A 608 6.81 -25.94 -36.61
C ARG A 608 6.78 -26.63 -35.24
N VAL A 609 6.14 -27.79 -35.14
CA VAL A 609 6.05 -28.58 -33.90
C VAL A 609 7.31 -29.44 -33.75
N HIS A 610 7.86 -29.49 -32.53
CA HIS A 610 9.08 -30.25 -32.25
C HIS A 610 8.79 -31.73 -31.98
N LEU A 611 7.65 -32.02 -31.37
CA LEU A 611 7.21 -33.38 -31.09
C LEU A 611 5.69 -33.49 -31.25
N ILE A 612 5.29 -34.43 -32.10
CA ILE A 612 3.89 -34.83 -32.27
C ILE A 612 3.71 -36.15 -31.52
N LEU A 613 2.84 -36.16 -30.51
CA LEU A 613 2.57 -37.33 -29.69
C LEU A 613 1.17 -37.88 -29.98
N ALA A 614 1.13 -39.14 -30.42
CA ALA A 614 -0.10 -39.88 -30.65
C ALA A 614 -0.56 -40.59 -29.37
N TYR A 615 -1.78 -40.30 -28.92
CA TYR A 615 -2.43 -41.01 -27.83
C TYR A 615 -3.37 -42.07 -28.40
N PRO A 616 -3.00 -43.36 -28.33
CA PRO A 616 -3.89 -44.42 -28.76
C PRO A 616 -5.08 -44.56 -27.81
N ARG A 617 -6.15 -45.19 -28.28
CA ARG A 617 -7.30 -45.54 -27.43
C ARG A 617 -6.83 -46.34 -26.22
N LEU A 618 -7.18 -45.85 -25.02
CA LEU A 618 -6.89 -46.56 -23.77
C LEU A 618 -7.51 -47.96 -23.77
N SER A 619 -6.72 -48.96 -23.39
CA SER A 619 -7.18 -50.35 -23.23
C SER A 619 -8.22 -50.47 -22.11
N LYS A 620 -9.05 -51.52 -22.14
CA LYS A 620 -10.05 -51.78 -21.07
C LYS A 620 -9.43 -51.85 -19.67
N LYS A 621 -8.16 -52.27 -19.56
CA LYS A 621 -7.40 -52.31 -18.29
C LYS A 621 -6.98 -50.90 -17.86
N ALA A 622 -6.46 -50.08 -18.80
CA ALA A 622 -6.06 -48.70 -18.52
C ALA A 622 -7.24 -47.79 -18.15
N ARG A 623 -8.44 -48.04 -18.70
CA ARG A 623 -9.68 -47.31 -18.34
C ARG A 623 -10.23 -47.63 -16.95
N ARG A 624 -9.78 -48.73 -16.32
CA ARG A 624 -10.22 -49.17 -14.98
C ARG A 624 -9.33 -48.66 -13.85
N THR A 625 -8.19 -48.05 -14.18
CA THR A 625 -7.32 -47.43 -13.19
C THR A 625 -7.87 -46.03 -12.86
N PRO A 626 -8.20 -45.71 -11.60
CA PRO A 626 -8.93 -44.49 -11.23
C PRO A 626 -8.17 -43.17 -11.46
N TYR A 627 -6.88 -43.21 -11.81
CA TYR A 627 -6.02 -42.02 -12.01
C TYR A 627 -6.31 -41.21 -13.29
N VAL A 628 -7.49 -41.37 -13.89
CA VAL A 628 -7.97 -40.60 -15.05
C VAL A 628 -8.92 -39.46 -14.61
N MET A 629 -9.20 -39.32 -13.33
CA MET A 629 -9.94 -38.18 -12.77
C MET A 629 -9.17 -37.60 -11.57
N VAL A 630 -8.49 -36.48 -11.79
CA VAL A 630 -8.19 -35.48 -10.76
C VAL A 630 -8.61 -34.14 -11.34
#